data_AF-A0A7C2IWV7-F1
#
_entry.id   AF-A0A7C2IWV7-F1
#
_cell.length_a   1.000
_cell.length_b   1.000
_cell.length_c   1.000
_cell.angle_alpha   90.00
_cell.angle_beta   90.00
_cell.angle_gamma   90.00
#
_symmetry.space_group_name_H-M   'P 1'
#
loop_
_entity.id
_entity.type
_entity.pdbx_description
1 polymer ?
#
loop_
_entity_poly.entity_id
_entity_poly.type
_entity_poly.pdbx_seq_one_letter_code
_entity_poly.pdbx_strand_id
1 'polypeptide(L)'
;MEQKARQAEHSQRRAGADRRAGAIANEHGRQSIFWNAANPDLVWSLRVAVPFSYAASKNHLFALRRQGHVALRRESRAMRTEITLRLRQALAGRRIAHNKVWLDILVQKPNHRGDAINVVDLVCDAVKDAIPVDDRWFCIRRLDWEIVKANPQLFIGLGQDSLEDCQICSYCGQIKPLLAFNKAKHCPLGVGRQCKDCRRRGRILAKQHQEPAGGRARE
;
A
#
# COMPACT_ATOMS: atom_id res chain seq x y z
N MET A 1 31.69 10.51 27.57
CA MET A 1 30.27 10.79 27.19
C MET A 1 30.17 11.74 25.99
N GLU A 2 31.06 12.72 25.85
CA GLU A 2 31.06 13.70 24.75
C GLU A 2 31.16 13.11 23.33
N GLN A 3 31.97 12.05 23.13
CA GLN A 3 32.13 11.44 21.81
C GLN A 3 30.82 10.80 21.30
N LYS A 4 30.04 10.17 22.19
CA LYS A 4 28.72 9.61 21.86
C LYS A 4 27.71 10.71 21.53
N ALA A 5 27.75 11.82 22.25
CA ALA A 5 26.89 12.99 21.98
C ALA A 5 27.20 13.62 20.62
N ARG A 6 28.48 13.85 20.30
CA ARG A 6 28.91 14.37 18.97
C ARG A 6 28.53 13.43 17.83
N GLN A 7 28.68 12.11 18.01
CA GLN A 7 28.24 11.12 17.02
C GLN A 7 26.72 11.12 16.81
N ALA A 8 25.94 11.24 17.89
CA ALA A 8 24.49 11.32 17.82
C ALA A 8 24.03 12.58 17.08
N GLU A 9 24.63 13.73 17.38
CA GLU A 9 24.34 15.00 16.72
C GLU A 9 24.68 14.95 15.23
N HIS A 10 25.87 14.45 14.87
CA HIS A 10 26.24 14.28 13.46
C HIS A 10 25.29 13.34 12.71
N SER A 11 24.87 12.25 13.36
CA SER A 11 23.88 11.31 12.83
C SER A 11 22.52 11.99 12.60
N GLN A 12 22.04 12.79 13.56
CA GLN A 12 20.80 13.56 13.44
C GLN A 12 20.86 14.57 12.30
N ARG A 13 21.95 15.35 12.20
CA ARG A 13 22.14 16.33 11.10
C ARG A 13 22.11 15.63 9.73
N ARG A 14 22.79 14.49 9.61
CA ARG A 14 22.79 13.68 8.39
C ARG A 14 21.40 13.15 8.05
N ALA A 15 20.68 12.60 9.03
CA ALA A 15 19.30 12.14 8.85
C ALA A 15 18.35 13.28 8.42
N GLY A 16 18.57 14.49 8.95
CA GLY A 16 17.85 15.69 8.53
C GLY A 16 18.11 16.06 7.07
N ALA A 17 19.36 16.03 6.62
CA ALA A 17 19.71 16.28 5.22
C ALA A 17 19.14 15.20 4.26
N ASP A 18 19.20 13.93 4.64
CA ASP A 18 18.62 12.82 3.87
C ASP A 18 17.09 12.96 3.75
N ARG A 19 16.41 13.41 4.82
CA ARG A 19 14.97 13.68 4.81
C ARG A 19 14.60 14.84 3.89
N ARG A 20 15.36 15.94 3.94
CA ARG A 20 15.18 17.10 3.04
C ARG A 20 15.34 16.71 1.57
N ALA A 21 16.37 15.92 1.25
CA ALA A 21 16.56 15.39 -0.10
C ALA A 21 15.38 14.53 -0.57
N GLY A 22 14.82 13.72 0.33
CA GLY A 22 13.62 12.93 0.05
C GLY A 22 12.39 13.79 -0.22
N ALA A 23 12.16 14.84 0.58
CA ALA A 23 11.04 15.77 0.38
C ALA A 23 11.11 16.47 -0.98
N ILE A 24 12.28 16.94 -1.39
CA ILE A 24 12.48 17.55 -2.72
C ILE A 24 12.15 16.53 -3.84
N ALA A 25 12.62 15.29 -3.71
CA ALA A 25 12.33 14.25 -4.69
C ALA A 25 10.84 13.84 -4.72
N ASN A 26 10.15 13.91 -3.58
CA ASN A 26 8.72 13.66 -3.48
C ASN A 26 7.92 14.76 -4.21
N GLU A 27 8.25 16.03 -3.94
CA GLU A 27 7.61 17.18 -4.58
C GLU A 27 7.76 17.13 -6.11
N HIS A 28 8.96 16.83 -6.61
CA HIS A 28 9.20 16.71 -8.06
C HIS A 28 8.51 15.49 -8.69
N GLY A 29 8.25 14.45 -7.90
CA GLY A 29 7.66 13.19 -8.38
C GLY A 29 6.16 13.09 -8.20
N ARG A 30 5.49 14.11 -7.66
CA ARG A 30 4.04 14.07 -7.42
C ARG A 30 3.27 14.06 -8.74
N GLN A 31 2.20 13.28 -8.78
CA GLN A 31 1.29 13.19 -9.91
C GLN A 31 -0.10 13.71 -9.50
N SER A 32 -0.87 14.22 -10.45
CA SER A 32 -2.28 14.57 -10.25
C SER A 32 -3.18 13.51 -10.86
N ILE A 33 -4.49 13.60 -10.59
CA ILE A 33 -5.52 12.73 -11.17
C ILE A 33 -5.74 12.92 -12.68
N PHE A 34 -5.03 13.87 -13.33
CA PHE A 34 -5.02 14.00 -14.79
C PHE A 34 -4.17 12.89 -15.43
N TRP A 35 -4.41 11.65 -15.03
CA TRP A 35 -3.74 10.47 -15.56
C TRP A 35 -4.19 10.27 -17.00
N ASN A 36 -3.29 10.50 -17.95
CA ASN A 36 -3.49 10.07 -19.33
C ASN A 36 -3.00 8.62 -19.53
N ALA A 37 -3.12 7.79 -18.48
CA ALA A 37 -2.52 6.48 -18.40
C ALA A 37 -3.59 5.40 -18.56
N ALA A 38 -3.32 4.46 -19.46
CA ALA A 38 -4.09 3.22 -19.55
C ALA A 38 -4.01 2.46 -18.21
N ASN A 39 -5.00 1.59 -17.97
CA ASN A 39 -4.92 0.65 -16.86
C ASN A 39 -3.61 -0.14 -16.93
N PRO A 40 -3.00 -0.48 -15.78
CA PRO A 40 -1.77 -1.26 -15.78
C PRO A 40 -2.02 -2.63 -16.41
N ASP A 41 -1.08 -3.06 -17.26
CA ASP A 41 -1.03 -4.40 -17.79
C ASP A 41 -0.61 -5.36 -16.68
N LEU A 42 -1.51 -6.28 -16.33
CA LEU A 42 -1.28 -7.21 -15.23
C LEU A 42 -0.51 -8.42 -15.74
N VAL A 43 0.64 -8.72 -15.12
CA VAL A 43 1.43 -9.93 -15.41
C VAL A 43 0.68 -11.20 -15.00
N TRP A 44 -0.23 -11.08 -14.04
CA TRP A 44 -1.21 -12.11 -13.74
C TRP A 44 -2.48 -11.49 -13.15
N SER A 45 -3.61 -12.16 -13.37
CA SER A 45 -4.86 -11.86 -12.68
C SER A 45 -5.65 -13.12 -12.40
N LEU A 46 -6.53 -13.06 -11.40
CA LEU A 46 -7.51 -14.09 -11.08
C LEU A 46 -8.82 -13.43 -10.68
N ARG A 47 -9.91 -14.19 -10.71
CA ARG A 47 -11.23 -13.74 -10.28
C ARG A 47 -11.91 -14.83 -9.48
N VAL A 48 -12.61 -14.43 -8.43
CA VAL A 48 -13.51 -15.30 -7.65
C VAL A 48 -14.88 -14.66 -7.56
N ALA A 49 -15.89 -15.47 -7.30
CA ALA A 49 -17.25 -15.03 -7.07
C ALA A 49 -17.76 -15.62 -5.75
N VAL A 50 -18.51 -14.82 -5.00
CA VAL A 50 -19.25 -15.26 -3.82
C VAL A 50 -20.68 -14.74 -3.87
N PRO A 51 -21.67 -15.41 -3.26
CA PRO A 51 -23.02 -14.88 -3.18
C PRO A 51 -23.05 -13.50 -2.52
N PHE A 52 -23.75 -12.56 -3.13
CA PHE A 52 -23.91 -11.22 -2.59
C PHE A 52 -24.78 -11.24 -1.34
N SER A 53 -24.39 -10.45 -0.35
CA SER A 53 -25.23 -10.08 0.78
C SER A 53 -24.83 -8.69 1.28
N TYR A 54 -25.80 -7.96 1.82
CA TYR A 54 -25.58 -6.65 2.43
C TYR A 54 -24.66 -6.69 3.65
N ALA A 55 -24.33 -7.88 4.16
CA ALA A 55 -23.26 -8.09 5.15
C ALA A 55 -21.87 -7.60 4.66
N ALA A 56 -21.69 -7.45 3.34
CA ALA A 56 -20.51 -6.85 2.74
C ALA A 56 -20.37 -5.35 3.01
N SER A 57 -21.49 -4.67 3.28
CA SER A 57 -21.54 -3.22 3.40
C SER A 57 -20.87 -2.74 4.69
N LYS A 58 -20.02 -1.72 4.59
CA LYS A 58 -19.36 -1.03 5.72
C LYS A 58 -20.34 -0.65 6.84
N ASN A 59 -21.55 -0.24 6.47
CA ASN A 59 -22.61 0.17 7.40
C ASN A 59 -23.18 -0.99 8.23
N HIS A 60 -22.91 -2.23 7.82
CA HIS A 60 -23.36 -3.47 8.47
C HIS A 60 -22.22 -4.26 9.11
N LEU A 61 -20.96 -3.84 8.97
CA LEU A 61 -19.82 -4.61 9.47
C LEU A 61 -19.80 -4.75 10.98
N PHE A 62 -20.14 -3.69 11.68
CA PHE A 62 -19.83 -3.55 13.08
C PHE A 62 -21.08 -3.62 13.97
N ALA A 63 -20.93 -4.23 15.13
CA ALA A 63 -21.88 -4.20 16.23
C ALA A 63 -21.23 -3.61 17.47
N LEU A 64 -21.98 -2.76 18.18
CA LEU A 64 -21.58 -2.23 19.48
C LEU A 64 -21.78 -3.30 20.54
N ARG A 65 -20.73 -3.59 21.32
CA ARG A 65 -20.81 -4.44 22.52
C ARG A 65 -20.99 -3.59 23.77
N ARG A 66 -21.42 -4.22 24.88
CA ARG A 66 -21.40 -3.59 26.20
C ARG A 66 -19.98 -3.08 26.48
N GLN A 67 -19.87 -1.84 26.95
CA GLN A 67 -18.62 -1.06 27.16
C GLN A 67 -18.03 -0.35 25.93
N GLY A 68 -18.75 -0.24 24.81
CA GLY A 68 -18.33 0.60 23.68
C GLY A 68 -17.28 -0.04 22.76
N HIS A 69 -16.91 -1.30 23.00
CA HIS A 69 -16.07 -2.07 22.09
C HIS A 69 -16.86 -2.45 20.82
N VAL A 70 -16.23 -2.23 19.67
CA VAL A 70 -16.79 -2.55 18.36
C VAL A 70 -16.30 -3.94 17.92
N ALA A 71 -17.22 -4.80 17.48
CA ALA A 71 -16.88 -6.14 16.97
C ALA A 71 -17.53 -6.39 15.60
N LEU A 72 -16.86 -7.17 14.75
CA LEU A 72 -17.39 -7.59 13.47
C LEU A 72 -18.65 -8.47 13.67
N ARG A 73 -19.71 -8.18 12.91
CA ARG A 73 -20.93 -9.00 12.92
C ARG A 73 -20.65 -10.39 12.36
N ARG A 74 -21.41 -11.38 12.84
CA ARG A 74 -21.24 -12.79 12.45
C ARG A 74 -21.35 -13.00 10.94
N GLU A 75 -22.31 -12.35 10.29
CA GLU A 75 -22.55 -12.46 8.85
C GLU A 75 -21.39 -11.87 8.03
N SER A 76 -20.91 -10.68 8.40
CA SER A 76 -19.74 -10.06 7.76
C SER A 76 -18.48 -10.90 7.95
N ARG A 77 -18.30 -11.51 9.13
CA ARG A 77 -17.20 -12.44 9.39
C ARG A 77 -17.28 -13.69 8.49
N ALA A 78 -18.47 -14.27 8.34
CA ALA A 78 -18.68 -15.43 7.49
C ALA A 78 -18.37 -15.10 6.02
N MET A 79 -18.83 -13.94 5.54
CA MET A 79 -18.54 -13.48 4.18
C MET A 79 -17.05 -13.20 3.96
N ARG A 80 -16.37 -12.51 4.90
CA ARG A 80 -14.90 -12.32 4.86
C ARG A 80 -14.19 -13.66 4.73
N THR A 81 -14.59 -14.64 5.56
CA THR A 81 -14.01 -15.98 5.57
C THR A 81 -14.20 -16.70 4.23
N GLU A 82 -15.40 -16.64 3.65
CA GLU A 82 -15.70 -17.24 2.34
C GLU A 82 -14.84 -16.60 1.24
N ILE A 83 -14.77 -15.27 1.20
CA ILE A 83 -13.93 -14.54 0.22
C ILE A 83 -12.45 -14.96 0.39
N THR A 84 -11.93 -14.93 1.62
CA THR A 84 -10.54 -15.32 1.92
C THR A 84 -10.26 -16.75 1.46
N LEU A 85 -11.17 -17.70 1.73
CA LEU A 85 -11.01 -19.09 1.34
C LEU A 85 -10.94 -19.24 -0.19
N ARG A 86 -11.88 -18.63 -0.92
CA ARG A 86 -11.92 -18.67 -2.40
C ARG A 86 -10.66 -18.06 -3.00
N LEU A 87 -10.21 -16.92 -2.46
CA LEU A 87 -8.98 -16.28 -2.90
C LEU A 87 -7.76 -17.19 -2.66
N ARG A 88 -7.61 -17.75 -1.46
CA ARG A 88 -6.49 -18.67 -1.16
C ARG A 88 -6.45 -19.88 -2.09
N GLN A 89 -7.61 -20.46 -2.40
CA GLN A 89 -7.72 -21.56 -3.35
C GLN A 89 -7.28 -21.12 -4.76
N ALA A 90 -7.78 -19.98 -5.25
CA ALA A 90 -7.42 -19.45 -6.57
C ALA A 90 -5.94 -19.00 -6.67
N LEU A 91 -5.34 -18.63 -5.54
CA LEU A 91 -3.94 -18.20 -5.42
C LEU A 91 -2.96 -19.36 -5.21
N ALA A 92 -3.43 -20.60 -5.06
CA ALA A 92 -2.58 -21.74 -4.74
C ALA A 92 -1.40 -21.87 -5.73
N GLY A 93 -0.18 -21.97 -5.19
CA GLY A 93 1.06 -22.08 -5.97
C GLY A 93 1.54 -20.78 -6.63
N ARG A 94 0.83 -19.66 -6.46
CA ARG A 94 1.21 -18.38 -7.07
C ARG A 94 2.14 -17.57 -6.17
N ARG A 95 3.24 -17.06 -6.72
CA ARG A 95 4.10 -16.08 -6.03
C ARG A 95 3.43 -14.71 -6.05
N ILE A 96 3.28 -14.11 -4.87
CA ILE A 96 2.77 -12.75 -4.68
C ILE A 96 3.93 -11.86 -4.26
N ALA A 97 4.24 -10.86 -5.06
CA ALA A 97 5.30 -9.91 -4.75
C ALA A 97 4.84 -8.91 -3.68
N HIS A 98 5.75 -8.45 -2.82
CA HIS A 98 5.51 -7.33 -1.90
C HIS A 98 5.49 -6.01 -2.68
N ASN A 99 4.42 -5.78 -3.42
CA ASN A 99 4.23 -4.63 -4.31
C ASN A 99 2.73 -4.32 -4.43
N LYS A 100 2.37 -3.35 -5.27
CA LYS A 100 0.97 -3.00 -5.53
C LYS A 100 0.15 -4.23 -5.92
N VAL A 101 -1.07 -4.30 -5.40
CA VAL A 101 -2.06 -5.32 -5.74
C VAL A 101 -3.27 -4.59 -6.31
N TRP A 102 -3.63 -4.94 -7.53
CA TRP A 102 -4.73 -4.34 -8.27
C TRP A 102 -6.02 -5.13 -8.04
N LEU A 103 -7.06 -4.42 -7.61
CA LEU A 103 -8.37 -4.99 -7.30
C LEU A 103 -9.40 -4.60 -8.37
N ASP A 104 -10.12 -5.60 -8.87
CA ASP A 104 -11.36 -5.37 -9.62
C ASP A 104 -12.54 -5.85 -8.77
N ILE A 105 -13.59 -5.05 -8.63
CA ILE A 105 -14.76 -5.41 -7.83
C ILE A 105 -16.00 -5.16 -8.68
N LEU A 106 -16.81 -6.19 -8.88
CA LEU A 106 -18.15 -6.06 -9.49
C LEU A 106 -19.20 -6.52 -8.48
N VAL A 107 -20.12 -5.61 -8.16
CA VAL A 107 -21.17 -5.83 -7.17
C VAL A 107 -22.51 -6.04 -7.88
N GLN A 108 -23.03 -7.25 -7.89
CA GLN A 108 -24.41 -7.48 -8.27
C GLN A 108 -25.30 -7.30 -7.06
N LYS A 109 -26.22 -6.33 -7.10
CA LYS A 109 -27.17 -6.06 -6.01
C LYS A 109 -28.60 -6.37 -6.44
N PRO A 110 -29.48 -6.83 -5.54
CA PRO A 110 -30.86 -7.16 -5.92
C PRO A 110 -31.72 -5.91 -6.20
N ASN A 111 -31.34 -4.76 -5.65
CA ASN A 111 -32.08 -3.50 -5.74
C ASN A 111 -31.17 -2.30 -5.39
N HIS A 112 -31.74 -1.09 -5.31
CA HIS A 112 -31.01 0.15 -5.06
C HIS A 112 -30.66 0.42 -3.58
N ARG A 113 -30.96 -0.48 -2.65
CA ARG A 113 -30.85 -0.21 -1.20
C ARG A 113 -29.41 0.04 -0.71
N GLY A 114 -28.38 -0.36 -1.47
CA GLY A 114 -26.98 -0.14 -1.08
C GLY A 114 -26.08 0.30 -2.22
N ASP A 115 -25.02 1.00 -1.83
CA ASP A 115 -23.96 1.48 -2.72
C ASP A 115 -22.82 0.46 -2.82
N ALA A 116 -22.32 0.24 -4.03
CA ALA A 116 -21.23 -0.68 -4.30
C ALA A 116 -19.94 -0.27 -3.58
N ILE A 117 -19.67 1.03 -3.45
CA ILE A 117 -18.48 1.55 -2.73
C ILE A 117 -18.39 1.04 -1.28
N ASN A 118 -19.53 0.71 -0.66
CA ASN A 118 -19.55 0.27 0.72
C ASN A 118 -19.06 -1.17 0.90
N VAL A 119 -18.78 -1.94 -0.16
CA VAL A 119 -18.23 -3.31 -0.03
C VAL A 119 -16.70 -3.34 0.06
N VAL A 120 -16.04 -2.24 -0.30
CA VAL A 120 -14.58 -2.15 -0.46
C VAL A 120 -13.85 -2.55 0.81
N ASP A 121 -14.30 -2.08 1.98
CA ASP A 121 -13.63 -2.37 3.26
C ASP A 121 -13.57 -3.88 3.54
N LEU A 122 -14.70 -4.59 3.42
CA LEU A 122 -14.73 -6.04 3.65
C LEU A 122 -13.87 -6.79 2.63
N VAL A 123 -13.91 -6.38 1.36
CA VAL A 123 -13.11 -7.00 0.31
C VAL A 123 -11.62 -6.82 0.58
N CYS A 124 -11.16 -5.62 0.89
CA CYS A 124 -9.76 -5.34 1.24
C CYS A 124 -9.33 -6.16 2.45
N ASP A 125 -10.14 -6.21 3.50
CA ASP A 125 -9.90 -7.04 4.68
C ASP A 125 -9.74 -8.53 4.34
N ALA A 126 -10.63 -9.07 3.51
CA ALA A 126 -10.58 -10.47 3.09
C ALA A 126 -9.37 -10.78 2.21
N VAL A 127 -8.99 -9.84 1.33
CA VAL A 127 -7.79 -9.93 0.49
C VAL A 127 -6.53 -9.91 1.36
N LYS A 128 -6.44 -8.99 2.33
CA LYS A 128 -5.33 -8.91 3.29
C LYS A 128 -5.14 -10.22 4.06
N ASP A 129 -6.23 -10.89 4.42
CA ASP A 129 -6.14 -12.21 5.05
C ASP A 129 -5.68 -13.32 4.08
N ALA A 130 -5.88 -13.14 2.77
CA ALA A 130 -5.57 -14.13 1.75
C ALA A 130 -4.12 -14.06 1.26
N ILE A 131 -3.44 -12.91 1.37
CA ILE A 131 -2.09 -12.67 0.81
C ILE A 131 -1.12 -12.09 1.84
N PRO A 132 0.21 -12.27 1.68
CA PRO A 132 1.22 -11.73 2.60
C PRO A 132 1.53 -10.24 2.35
N VAL A 133 0.56 -9.47 1.86
CA VAL A 133 0.72 -8.05 1.50
C VAL A 133 -0.34 -7.23 2.24
N ASP A 134 0.10 -6.14 2.86
CA ASP A 134 -0.76 -5.23 3.63
C ASP A 134 -1.62 -4.35 2.70
N ASP A 135 -2.82 -3.99 3.16
CA ASP A 135 -3.85 -3.24 2.43
C ASP A 135 -3.38 -1.85 1.97
N ARG A 136 -2.35 -1.28 2.59
CA ARG A 136 -1.66 -0.07 2.10
C ARG A 136 -1.10 -0.18 0.67
N TRP A 137 -0.96 -1.39 0.14
CA TRP A 137 -0.49 -1.64 -1.22
C TRP A 137 -1.64 -1.85 -2.22
N PHE A 138 -2.89 -1.84 -1.77
CA PHE A 138 -4.02 -2.13 -2.65
C PHE A 138 -4.39 -0.91 -3.48
N CYS A 139 -4.68 -1.14 -4.75
CA CYS A 139 -5.13 -0.13 -5.69
C CYS A 139 -6.40 -0.66 -6.37
N ILE A 140 -7.50 0.08 -6.27
CA ILE A 140 -8.73 -0.27 -6.99
C ILE A 140 -8.52 0.08 -8.46
N ARG A 141 -8.47 -0.95 -9.30
CA ARG A 141 -8.42 -0.80 -10.75
C ARG A 141 -9.81 -0.57 -11.33
N ARG A 142 -10.80 -1.31 -10.83
CA ARG A 142 -12.21 -1.17 -11.22
C ARG A 142 -13.12 -1.42 -10.03
N LEU A 143 -14.15 -0.60 -9.92
CA LEU A 143 -15.30 -0.86 -9.06
C LEU A 143 -16.54 -0.56 -9.90
N ASP A 144 -17.38 -1.56 -10.08
CA ASP A 144 -18.60 -1.46 -10.88
C ASP A 144 -19.76 -2.20 -10.21
N TRP A 145 -20.98 -1.97 -10.69
CA TRP A 145 -22.18 -2.57 -10.14
C TRP A 145 -23.29 -2.76 -11.16
N GLU A 146 -24.14 -3.75 -10.89
CA GLU A 146 -25.36 -4.00 -11.66
C GLU A 146 -26.49 -4.50 -10.77
N ILE A 147 -27.73 -4.45 -11.27
CA ILE A 147 -28.89 -4.99 -10.57
C ILE A 147 -29.22 -6.37 -11.10
N VAL A 148 -29.12 -7.38 -10.23
CA VAL A 148 -29.42 -8.78 -10.56
C VAL A 148 -30.42 -9.33 -9.54
N LYS A 149 -31.60 -9.71 -10.01
CA LYS A 149 -32.74 -10.08 -9.15
C LYS A 149 -32.63 -11.48 -8.55
N ALA A 150 -32.04 -12.42 -9.28
CA ALA A 150 -31.89 -13.80 -8.86
C ALA A 150 -30.41 -14.13 -8.64
N ASN A 151 -30.08 -14.70 -7.47
CA ASN A 151 -28.74 -15.16 -7.11
C ASN A 151 -27.61 -14.12 -7.34
N PRO A 152 -27.76 -12.86 -6.87
CA PRO A 152 -26.74 -11.84 -7.06
C PRO A 152 -25.39 -12.28 -6.47
N GLN A 153 -24.30 -11.93 -7.14
CA GLN A 153 -22.93 -12.25 -6.74
C GLN A 153 -22.07 -11.00 -6.47
N LEU A 154 -21.02 -11.20 -5.69
CA LEU A 154 -19.89 -10.28 -5.55
C LEU A 154 -18.68 -10.92 -6.24
N PHE A 155 -18.21 -10.29 -7.32
CA PHE A 155 -17.01 -10.71 -8.03
C PHE A 155 -15.82 -9.89 -7.57
N ILE A 156 -14.72 -10.59 -7.30
CA ILE A 156 -13.48 -10.01 -6.79
C ILE A 156 -12.34 -10.50 -7.66
N GLY A 157 -11.70 -9.57 -8.36
CA GLY A 157 -10.50 -9.76 -9.15
C GLY A 157 -9.27 -9.26 -8.41
N LEU A 158 -8.18 -10.01 -8.53
CA LEU A 158 -6.87 -9.67 -7.98
C LEU A 158 -5.80 -9.80 -9.07
N GLY A 159 -4.82 -8.91 -9.07
CA GLY A 159 -3.65 -9.05 -9.93
C GLY A 159 -2.47 -8.18 -9.52
N GLN A 160 -1.32 -8.43 -10.14
CA GLN A 160 -0.14 -7.57 -10.03
C GLN A 160 0.38 -7.25 -11.43
N ASP A 161 0.98 -6.07 -11.57
CA ASP A 161 1.66 -5.56 -12.77
C ASP A 161 3.15 -5.85 -12.75
N SER A 162 3.68 -6.38 -11.64
CA SER A 162 5.09 -6.76 -11.50
C SER A 162 5.27 -7.97 -10.59
N LEU A 163 6.31 -8.76 -10.86
CA LEU A 163 6.79 -9.85 -10.00
C LEU A 163 7.93 -9.41 -9.07
N GLU A 164 8.32 -8.14 -9.11
CA GLU A 164 9.43 -7.61 -8.32
C GLU A 164 8.96 -7.13 -6.95
N ASP A 165 9.65 -7.58 -5.90
CA ASP A 165 9.41 -7.11 -4.54
C ASP A 165 9.90 -5.66 -4.38
N CYS A 166 9.05 -4.83 -3.78
CA CYS A 166 9.29 -3.41 -3.63
C CYS A 166 9.14 -2.94 -2.17
N GLN A 167 9.62 -1.73 -1.91
CA GLN A 167 9.36 -1.03 -0.66
C GLN A 167 9.14 0.47 -0.91
N ILE A 168 8.31 1.09 -0.09
CA ILE A 168 8.09 2.53 -0.07
C ILE A 168 9.22 3.20 0.72
N CYS A 169 9.92 4.14 0.11
CA CYS A 169 10.94 4.90 0.83
C CYS A 169 10.29 5.86 1.83
N SER A 170 10.71 5.80 3.10
CA SER A 170 10.16 6.65 4.17
C SER A 170 10.49 8.14 4.03
N TYR A 171 11.35 8.54 3.08
CA TYR A 171 11.74 9.95 2.87
C TYR A 171 11.15 10.52 1.58
N CYS A 172 11.27 9.84 0.44
CA CYS A 172 10.71 10.34 -0.82
C CYS A 172 9.31 9.79 -1.16
N GLY A 173 8.79 8.83 -0.40
CA GLY A 173 7.47 8.22 -0.64
C GLY A 173 7.37 7.34 -1.89
N GLN A 174 8.42 7.24 -2.70
CA GLN A 174 8.41 6.45 -3.92
C GLN A 174 8.48 4.94 -3.63
N ILE A 175 7.72 4.16 -4.39
CA ILE A 175 7.86 2.71 -4.47
C ILE A 175 9.10 2.40 -5.30
N LYS A 176 10.01 1.59 -4.76
CA LYS A 176 11.23 1.17 -5.46
C LYS A 176 11.52 -0.31 -5.20
N PRO A 177 12.23 -0.98 -6.13
CA PRO A 177 12.74 -2.33 -5.90
C PRO A 177 13.59 -2.43 -4.64
N LEU A 178 13.62 -3.60 -3.99
CA LEU A 178 14.43 -3.81 -2.77
C LEU A 178 15.92 -3.49 -2.97
N LEU A 179 16.45 -3.69 -4.18
CA LEU A 179 17.85 -3.37 -4.53
C LEU A 179 18.18 -1.87 -4.41
N ALA A 180 17.19 -0.99 -4.47
CA ALA A 180 17.37 0.45 -4.26
C ALA A 180 17.62 0.83 -2.79
N PHE A 181 17.55 -0.13 -1.86
CA PHE A 181 17.71 0.07 -0.42
C PHE A 181 18.99 -0.60 0.09
N ASN A 182 19.49 -0.14 1.23
CA ASN A 182 20.62 -0.79 1.91
C ASN A 182 20.14 -2.01 2.68
N LYS A 183 20.95 -3.08 2.70
CA LYS A 183 20.65 -4.30 3.46
C LYS A 183 20.46 -3.97 4.94
N ALA A 184 19.41 -4.52 5.55
CA ALA A 184 19.12 -4.43 6.97
C ALA A 184 18.44 -5.73 7.41
N LYS A 185 19.24 -6.67 7.92
CA LYS A 185 18.79 -8.04 8.24
C LYS A 185 17.65 -8.10 9.27
N HIS A 186 17.55 -7.09 10.13
CA HIS A 186 16.51 -7.02 11.17
C HIS A 186 15.16 -6.50 10.67
N CYS A 187 15.08 -6.06 9.40
CA CYS A 187 13.83 -5.58 8.82
C CYS A 187 13.09 -6.73 8.11
N PRO A 188 11.74 -6.76 8.10
CA PRO A 188 10.97 -7.84 7.49
C PRO A 188 11.31 -8.17 6.03
N LEU A 189 11.68 -7.15 5.24
CA LEU A 189 12.08 -7.31 3.82
C LEU A 189 13.59 -7.37 3.61
N GLY A 190 14.39 -7.52 4.68
CA GLY A 190 15.86 -7.57 4.61
C GLY A 190 16.54 -6.27 4.20
N VAL A 191 15.80 -5.17 4.08
CA VAL A 191 16.31 -3.85 3.66
C VAL A 191 15.80 -2.71 4.55
N GLY A 192 16.59 -1.64 4.67
CA GLY A 192 16.23 -0.45 5.45
C GLY A 192 15.14 0.40 4.78
N ARG A 193 14.52 1.32 5.52
CA ARG A 193 13.38 2.15 5.04
C ARG A 193 13.76 3.33 4.14
N GLN A 194 15.04 3.68 4.05
CA GLN A 194 15.53 4.80 3.23
C GLN A 194 16.24 4.27 1.99
N CYS A 195 15.87 4.78 0.81
CA CYS A 195 16.54 4.41 -0.43
C CYS A 195 17.95 5.02 -0.50
N LYS A 196 18.81 4.41 -1.32
CA LYS A 196 20.18 4.85 -1.56
C LYS A 196 20.24 6.26 -2.15
N ASP A 197 19.25 6.64 -2.96
CA ASP A 197 19.18 7.95 -3.61
C ASP A 197 19.01 9.08 -2.60
N CYS A 198 18.03 8.98 -1.69
CA CYS A 198 17.83 9.99 -0.64
C CYS A 198 19.08 10.14 0.24
N ARG A 199 19.73 9.03 0.59
CA ARG A 199 21.00 9.04 1.35
C ARG A 199 22.19 9.61 0.57
N ARG A 200 22.20 9.47 -0.76
CA ARG A 200 23.26 10.04 -1.60
C ARG A 200 23.05 11.55 -1.75
N ARG A 201 21.83 11.97 -2.07
CA ARG A 201 21.46 13.38 -2.21
C ARG A 201 21.58 14.15 -0.90
N GLY A 202 21.16 13.56 0.23
CA GLY A 202 21.34 14.18 1.55
C GLY A 202 22.80 14.42 1.93
N ARG A 203 23.71 13.50 1.57
CA ARG A 203 25.17 13.72 1.71
C ARG A 203 25.68 14.90 0.89
N ILE A 204 25.16 15.09 -0.33
CA ILE A 204 25.53 16.23 -1.19
C ILE A 204 25.03 17.54 -0.56
N LEU A 205 23.75 17.59 -0.16
CA LEU A 205 23.16 18.76 0.51
C LEU A 205 23.89 19.12 1.81
N ALA A 206 24.27 18.12 2.60
CA ALA A 206 25.01 18.36 3.85
C ALA A 206 26.39 18.99 3.60
N LYS A 207 27.08 18.61 2.52
CA LYS A 207 28.37 19.21 2.13
C LYS A 207 28.22 20.64 1.65
N GLN A 208 27.21 20.92 0.82
CA GLN A 208 26.93 22.27 0.31
C GLN A 208 26.61 23.27 1.43
N HIS A 209 25.97 22.83 2.51
CA HIS A 209 25.72 23.66 3.69
C HIS A 209 26.93 23.78 4.65
N GLN A 210 28.01 23.02 4.43
CA GLN A 210 29.23 23.06 5.23
C GLN A 210 30.36 23.88 4.57
N GLU A 211 30.22 24.28 3.30
CA GLU A 211 31.11 25.25 2.69
C GLU A 211 30.81 26.64 3.28
N PRO A 212 31.77 27.29 3.96
CA PRO A 212 31.56 28.61 4.51
C PRO A 212 31.44 29.66 3.40
N ALA A 213 30.70 30.73 3.68
CA ALA A 213 30.75 32.01 2.99
C ALA A 213 32.12 32.71 3.16
N GLY A 214 33.20 31.96 2.93
CA GLY A 214 34.59 32.35 3.12
C GLY A 214 35.44 31.89 1.94
N GLY A 215 34.93 32.09 0.72
CA GLY A 215 35.80 32.17 -0.45
C GLY A 215 36.64 33.43 -0.30
N ARG A 216 37.92 33.26 0.04
CA ARG A 216 38.91 34.35 0.04
C ARG A 216 38.81 35.09 -1.29
N ALA A 217 38.52 36.39 -1.23
CA ALA A 217 38.90 37.30 -2.30
C ALA A 217 40.41 37.12 -2.50
N ARG A 218 40.80 36.66 -3.69
CA ARG A 218 42.18 36.76 -4.13
C ARG A 218 42.31 38.20 -4.64
N GLU A 219 42.94 39.04 -3.84
CA GLU A 219 43.64 40.22 -4.33
C GLU A 219 44.86 39.78 -5.15
#